data_AF-A0A8S2H263-F1
#
_entry.id   AF-A0A8S2H263-F1
#
_cell.length_a   1.000
_cell.length_b   1.000
_cell.length_c   1.000
_cell.angle_alpha   90.00
_cell.angle_beta   90.00
_cell.angle_gamma   90.00
#
_symmetry.space_group_name_H-M   'P 1'
#
loop_
_entity.id
_entity.type
_entity.pdbx_description
1 polymer ?
#
loop_
_entity_poly.entity_id
_entity_poly.type
_entity_poly.pdbx_seq_one_letter_code
_entity_poly.pdbx_strand_id
1 'polypeptide(L)'
;MWPEDLNNIIKLLKNLRQDVYGPNHRPFIYFEVIDMGGGSIRNWDYSWMGRVSEFQYGKFLSEVVQKRNGQKMKYLSTFGQQWGMSSDRDAQIMLDNHDNQRGHGGILTFFEFREYKIATAFMLAWPYGLKGHDAVVLKYFKRHIRHQELELC
;
A
#
# COMPACT_ATOMS: atom_id res chain seq x y z
N MET A 1 8.36 15.72 1.79
CA MET A 1 8.29 17.16 1.42
C MET A 1 7.18 17.79 2.23
N TRP A 2 7.22 19.10 2.49
CA TRP A 2 6.14 19.73 3.24
C TRP A 2 4.82 19.67 2.45
N PRO A 3 3.67 19.44 3.12
CA PRO A 3 2.38 19.42 2.45
C PRO A 3 2.10 20.70 1.63
N GLU A 4 2.52 21.86 2.13
CA GLU A 4 2.29 23.14 1.43
C GLU A 4 3.09 23.25 0.13
N ASP A 5 4.34 22.77 0.11
CA ASP A 5 5.15 22.76 -1.11
C ASP A 5 4.51 21.87 -2.18
N LEU A 6 4.01 20.71 -1.77
CA LEU A 6 3.25 19.80 -2.64
C LEU A 6 1.99 20.46 -3.20
N ASN A 7 1.21 21.12 -2.34
CA ASN A 7 0.01 21.83 -2.76
C ASN A 7 0.30 22.88 -3.82
N ASN A 8 1.38 23.64 -3.64
CA ASN A 8 1.82 24.67 -4.59
C ASN A 8 2.21 24.06 -5.93
N ILE A 9 2.90 22.91 -5.95
CA ILE A 9 3.22 22.19 -7.19
C ILE A 9 1.93 21.68 -7.87
N ILE A 10 1.00 21.11 -7.09
CA ILE A 10 -0.22 20.49 -7.62
C ILE A 10 -1.13 21.53 -8.29
N LYS A 11 -1.22 22.73 -7.73
CA LYS A 11 -1.96 23.86 -8.31
C LYS A 11 -1.44 24.26 -9.70
N LEU A 12 -0.16 24.00 -10.00
CA LEU A 12 0.45 24.30 -11.30
C LEU A 12 0.23 23.20 -12.34
N LEU A 13 -0.23 22.01 -11.94
CA LEU A 13 -0.46 20.93 -12.90
C LEU A 13 -1.55 21.31 -13.90
N LYS A 14 -1.37 20.90 -15.15
CA LYS A 14 -2.40 21.01 -16.17
C LYS A 14 -3.45 19.93 -15.99
N ASN A 15 -4.63 20.16 -16.57
CA ASN A 15 -5.62 19.10 -16.76
C ASN A 15 -5.07 18.02 -17.70
N LEU A 16 -5.65 16.82 -17.62
CA LEU A 16 -5.40 15.72 -18.54
C LEU A 16 -5.83 16.10 -19.96
N ARG A 17 -5.29 15.34 -20.93
CA ARG A 17 -5.61 15.49 -22.35
C ARG A 17 -7.11 15.40 -22.62
N GLN A 18 -7.69 16.47 -23.12
CA GLN A 18 -9.14 16.59 -23.32
C GLN A 18 -9.68 15.64 -24.40
N ASP A 19 -8.90 15.34 -25.43
CA ASP A 19 -9.24 14.42 -26.50
C ASP A 19 -9.41 12.96 -26.03
N VAL A 20 -8.78 12.60 -24.90
CA VAL A 20 -8.85 11.25 -24.34
C VAL A 20 -9.76 11.17 -23.13
N TYR A 21 -9.69 12.16 -22.23
CA TYR A 21 -10.32 12.12 -20.91
C TYR A 21 -11.52 13.08 -20.78
N GLY A 22 -11.79 13.91 -21.79
CA GLY A 22 -12.78 14.98 -21.71
C GLY A 22 -12.24 16.24 -21.01
N PRO A 23 -13.00 17.35 -21.05
CA PRO A 23 -12.55 18.62 -20.49
C PRO A 23 -12.43 18.55 -18.96
N ASN A 24 -11.57 19.40 -18.40
CA ASN A 24 -11.49 19.67 -16.96
C ASN A 24 -11.16 18.49 -16.03
N HIS A 25 -10.60 17.39 -16.56
CA HIS A 25 -10.14 16.28 -15.73
C HIS A 25 -8.75 16.57 -15.15
N ARG A 26 -8.66 16.57 -13.83
CA ARG A 26 -7.39 16.70 -13.09
C ARG A 26 -6.60 15.38 -13.11
N PRO A 27 -5.26 15.41 -13.06
CA PRO A 27 -4.48 14.19 -12.85
C PRO A 27 -4.84 13.54 -11.51
N PHE A 28 -4.88 12.21 -11.51
CA PHE A 28 -5.00 11.44 -10.28
C PHE A 28 -3.68 11.48 -9.51
N ILE A 29 -3.73 11.77 -8.22
CA ILE A 29 -2.56 11.93 -7.36
C ILE A 29 -2.69 10.97 -6.18
N TYR A 30 -1.60 10.25 -5.93
CA TYR A 30 -1.37 9.59 -4.66
C TYR A 30 0.06 9.90 -4.20
N PHE A 31 0.24 10.01 -2.89
CA PHE A 31 1.54 10.23 -2.28
C PHE A 31 2.04 8.95 -1.63
N GLU A 32 3.31 8.66 -1.84
CA GLU A 32 4.01 7.68 -1.02
C GLU A 32 4.37 8.32 0.32
N VAL A 33 3.61 7.96 1.35
CA VAL A 33 3.83 8.36 2.75
C VAL A 33 3.98 7.07 3.55
N ILE A 34 5.18 6.82 4.07
CA ILE A 34 5.46 5.63 4.89
C ILE A 34 5.05 5.93 6.34
N ASP A 35 3.76 5.76 6.64
CA ASP A 35 3.23 5.78 8.01
C ASP A 35 2.98 4.35 8.51
N MET A 36 3.72 3.95 9.56
CA MET A 36 3.63 2.63 10.18
C MET A 36 3.10 2.68 11.63
N GLY A 37 2.52 3.82 12.04
CA GLY A 37 1.84 3.97 13.34
C GLY A 37 2.63 4.69 14.44
N GLY A 38 3.94 4.95 14.26
CA GLY A 38 4.81 5.53 15.31
C GLY A 38 5.56 6.82 14.95
N GLY A 39 5.36 7.34 13.72
CA GLY A 39 6.04 8.55 13.25
C GLY A 39 5.34 9.84 13.69
N SER A 40 6.05 10.97 13.56
CA SER A 40 5.48 12.31 13.69
C SER A 40 4.72 12.78 12.45
N ILE A 41 5.09 12.25 11.28
CA ILE A 41 4.43 12.51 9.99
C ILE A 41 3.39 11.43 9.75
N ARG A 42 2.20 11.85 9.31
CA ARG A 42 1.03 10.99 9.18
C ARG A 42 0.40 11.06 7.81
N ASN A 43 -0.29 10.00 7.45
CA ASN A 43 -1.04 9.92 6.19
C ASN A 43 -2.06 11.06 6.02
N TRP A 44 -2.73 11.45 7.10
CA TRP A 44 -3.74 12.53 7.06
C TRP A 44 -3.16 13.92 6.77
N ASP A 45 -1.86 14.14 6.99
CA ASP A 45 -1.20 15.42 6.66
C ASP A 45 -1.22 15.72 5.15
N TYR A 46 -1.40 14.68 4.32
CA TYR A 46 -1.37 14.76 2.85
C TYR A 46 -2.69 14.39 2.18
N SER A 47 -3.56 13.64 2.87
CA SER A 47 -4.81 13.07 2.32
C SER A 47 -5.78 14.08 1.69
N TRP A 48 -5.72 15.35 2.10
CA TRP A 48 -6.57 16.42 1.56
C TRP A 48 -6.17 16.86 0.14
N MET A 49 -4.97 16.53 -0.34
CA MET A 49 -4.49 16.86 -1.69
C MET A 49 -4.61 15.70 -2.69
N GLY A 50 -4.79 14.48 -2.20
CA GLY A 50 -4.72 13.26 -2.99
C GLY A 50 -4.69 12.03 -2.11
N ARG A 51 -4.69 10.85 -2.72
CA ARG A 51 -4.61 9.60 -1.94
C ARG A 51 -3.23 9.43 -1.30
N VAL A 52 -3.11 8.53 -0.34
CA VAL A 52 -1.86 8.20 0.35
C VAL A 52 -1.66 6.69 0.40
N SER A 53 -0.41 6.25 0.28
CA SER A 53 -0.04 4.84 0.39
C SER A 53 -0.28 4.33 1.81
N GLU A 54 -1.20 3.40 1.99
CA GLU A 54 -1.54 2.83 3.29
C GLU A 54 -0.66 1.60 3.58
N PHE A 55 0.58 1.83 4.00
CA PHE A 55 1.56 0.76 4.30
C PHE A 55 1.11 -0.17 5.44
N GLN A 56 0.28 0.33 6.37
CA GLN A 56 -0.27 -0.50 7.43
C GLN A 56 -1.19 -1.61 6.90
N TYR A 57 -1.82 -1.41 5.73
CA TYR A 57 -2.68 -2.41 5.11
C TYR A 57 -1.93 -3.71 4.85
N GLY A 58 -0.81 -3.64 4.11
CA GLY A 58 0.03 -4.78 3.79
C GLY A 58 0.61 -5.44 5.02
N LYS A 59 1.11 -4.64 5.98
CA LYS A 59 1.62 -5.12 7.27
C LYS A 59 0.57 -5.93 8.04
N PHE A 60 -0.58 -5.34 8.33
CA PHE A 60 -1.61 -5.98 9.16
C PHE A 60 -2.19 -7.22 8.49
N LEU A 61 -2.43 -7.17 7.18
CA LEU A 61 -2.95 -8.34 6.47
C LEU A 61 -1.91 -9.47 6.43
N SER A 62 -0.63 -9.15 6.29
CA SER A 62 0.46 -10.13 6.39
C SER A 62 0.49 -10.81 7.77
N GLU A 63 0.42 -10.03 8.85
CA GLU A 63 0.38 -10.56 10.20
C GLU A 63 -0.81 -11.50 10.42
N VAL A 64 -1.99 -11.15 9.90
CA VAL A 64 -3.21 -11.96 10.02
C VAL A 64 -3.09 -13.27 9.24
N VAL A 65 -2.69 -13.22 7.97
CA VAL A 65 -2.60 -14.40 7.10
C VAL A 65 -1.51 -15.36 7.59
N GLN A 66 -0.39 -14.83 8.09
CA GLN A 66 0.71 -15.61 8.66
C GLN A 66 0.49 -15.99 10.14
N LYS A 67 -0.64 -15.58 10.75
CA LYS A 67 -1.00 -15.87 12.15
C LYS A 67 0.05 -15.39 13.17
N ARG A 68 0.73 -14.28 12.87
CA ARG A 68 1.71 -13.65 13.77
C ARG A 68 0.98 -12.90 14.88
N ASN A 69 1.64 -12.71 16.03
CA ASN A 69 1.14 -11.88 17.14
C ASN A 69 -0.28 -12.25 17.63
N GLY A 70 -0.69 -13.51 17.50
CA GLY A 70 -2.03 -13.98 17.89
C GLY A 70 -3.16 -13.53 16.93
N GLN A 71 -2.83 -12.95 15.78
CA GLN A 71 -3.79 -12.50 14.78
C GLN A 71 -4.53 -13.68 14.12
N LYS A 72 -5.81 -13.45 13.78
CA LYS A 72 -6.71 -14.45 13.20
C LYS A 72 -7.57 -13.81 12.14
N MET A 73 -7.88 -14.55 11.07
CA MET A 73 -8.74 -14.09 9.97
C MET A 73 -10.09 -13.53 10.44
N LYS A 74 -10.65 -14.06 11.55
CA LYS A 74 -11.93 -13.56 12.11
C LYS A 74 -11.89 -12.09 12.53
N TYR A 75 -10.71 -11.54 12.82
CA TYR A 75 -10.57 -10.13 13.20
C TYR A 75 -10.73 -9.20 11.99
N LEU A 76 -10.59 -9.70 10.76
CA LEU A 76 -10.73 -8.89 9.54
C LEU A 76 -12.15 -8.37 9.30
N SER A 77 -13.14 -8.77 10.11
CA SER A 77 -14.53 -8.26 10.03
C SER A 77 -14.64 -6.72 10.07
N THR A 78 -13.65 -6.04 10.65
CA THR A 78 -13.58 -4.58 10.75
C THR A 78 -12.36 -3.99 10.05
N PHE A 79 -11.72 -4.75 9.15
CA PHE A 79 -10.46 -4.37 8.52
C PHE A 79 -10.58 -3.07 7.71
N GLY A 80 -9.69 -2.12 7.94
CA GLY A 80 -9.73 -0.78 7.34
C GLY A 80 -9.58 0.30 8.40
N GLN A 81 -10.37 1.37 8.31
CA GLN A 81 -10.24 2.54 9.18
C GLN A 81 -10.33 2.22 10.69
N GLN A 82 -11.11 1.21 11.11
CA GLN A 82 -11.20 0.80 12.53
C GLN A 82 -9.89 0.20 13.07
N TRP A 83 -8.97 -0.17 12.19
CA TRP A 83 -7.63 -0.64 12.54
C TRP A 83 -6.62 0.52 12.65
N GLY A 84 -7.07 1.77 12.64
CA GLY A 84 -6.22 2.96 12.69
C GLY A 84 -5.59 3.34 11.34
N MET A 85 -6.08 2.74 10.24
CA MET A 85 -5.71 3.13 8.89
C MET A 85 -6.50 4.39 8.44
N SER A 86 -6.06 5.00 7.36
CA SER A 86 -6.69 6.17 6.74
C SER A 86 -8.15 5.92 6.35
N SER A 87 -8.87 6.98 5.96
CA SER A 87 -10.22 6.80 5.41
C SER A 87 -10.16 5.99 4.10
N ASP A 88 -11.24 5.24 3.82
CA ASP A 88 -11.37 4.45 2.59
C ASP A 88 -11.12 5.26 1.30
N ARG A 89 -11.59 6.52 1.29
CA ARG A 89 -11.47 7.42 0.13
C ARG A 89 -10.06 7.97 -0.06
N ASP A 90 -9.25 7.96 0.98
CA ASP A 90 -7.91 8.54 0.95
C ASP A 90 -6.85 7.45 0.78
N ALA A 91 -7.14 6.22 1.18
CA ALA A 91 -6.20 5.12 1.12
C ALA A 91 -5.96 4.63 -0.33
N GLN A 92 -4.70 4.54 -0.71
CA GLN A 92 -4.22 3.63 -1.75
C GLN A 92 -3.55 2.45 -1.07
N ILE A 93 -4.03 1.24 -1.33
CA ILE A 93 -3.61 0.03 -0.63
C ILE A 93 -2.78 -0.88 -1.53
N MET A 94 -1.91 -1.65 -0.89
CA MET A 94 -1.07 -2.68 -1.50
C MET A 94 -0.72 -3.73 -0.45
N LEU A 95 -0.41 -4.95 -0.89
CA LEU A 95 0.17 -5.96 0.00
C LEU A 95 1.65 -5.66 0.22
N ASP A 96 2.39 -5.61 -0.88
CA ASP A 96 3.77 -5.24 -0.94
C ASP A 96 3.99 -4.28 -2.12
N ASN A 97 5.07 -3.51 -2.09
CA ASN A 97 5.50 -2.64 -3.17
C ASN A 97 6.89 -3.08 -3.65
N HIS A 98 7.49 -2.33 -4.57
CA HIS A 98 8.82 -2.64 -5.08
C HIS A 98 9.90 -2.56 -4.00
N ASP A 99 9.77 -1.71 -2.99
CA ASP A 99 10.78 -1.57 -1.94
C ASP A 99 10.66 -2.64 -0.85
N ASN A 100 9.49 -2.78 -0.25
CA ASN A 100 9.30 -3.63 0.93
C ASN A 100 9.36 -5.13 0.61
N GLN A 101 9.14 -5.53 -0.66
CA GLN A 101 9.33 -6.92 -1.10
C GLN A 101 10.79 -7.40 -1.06
N ARG A 102 11.76 -6.53 -0.79
CA ARG A 102 13.20 -6.84 -0.77
C ARG A 102 13.80 -6.95 0.64
N GLY A 103 12.94 -7.16 1.65
CA GLY A 103 13.37 -7.44 3.02
C GLY A 103 13.11 -6.32 4.03
N HIS A 104 12.37 -5.28 3.65
CA HIS A 104 11.98 -4.22 4.58
C HIS A 104 10.56 -4.45 5.10
N GLY A 105 10.39 -4.55 6.43
CA GLY A 105 9.07 -4.45 7.07
C GLY A 105 8.33 -5.76 7.34
N GLY A 106 8.93 -6.94 7.07
CA GLY A 106 8.35 -8.24 7.44
C GLY A 106 7.02 -8.55 6.75
N ILE A 107 6.79 -7.93 5.59
CA ILE A 107 5.56 -8.01 4.81
C ILE A 107 5.59 -9.26 3.94
N LEU A 108 4.40 -9.78 3.67
CA LEU A 108 4.21 -10.96 2.87
C LEU A 108 4.45 -10.69 1.38
N THR A 109 5.21 -11.57 0.73
CA THR A 109 5.61 -11.42 -0.67
C THR A 109 5.26 -12.66 -1.49
N PHE A 110 5.56 -12.61 -2.79
CA PHE A 110 5.41 -13.77 -3.68
C PHE A 110 6.27 -14.99 -3.27
N PHE A 111 7.30 -14.82 -2.43
CA PHE A 111 8.08 -15.93 -1.90
C PHE A 111 7.21 -16.84 -1.00
N GLU A 112 6.22 -16.27 -0.31
CA GLU A 112 5.18 -16.98 0.44
C GLU A 112 3.92 -17.21 -0.42
N PHE A 113 4.07 -17.88 -1.56
CA PHE A 113 3.07 -17.91 -2.64
C PHE A 113 1.63 -18.27 -2.23
N ARG A 114 1.46 -19.16 -1.25
CA ARG A 114 0.14 -19.64 -0.83
C ARG A 114 -0.59 -18.56 -0.05
N GLU A 115 0.07 -18.03 0.96
CA GLU A 115 -0.41 -16.94 1.79
C GLU A 115 -0.58 -15.64 0.97
N TYR A 116 0.30 -15.39 0.00
CA TYR A 116 0.19 -14.26 -0.94
C TYR A 116 -1.11 -14.28 -1.71
N LYS A 117 -1.46 -15.43 -2.31
CA LYS A 117 -2.74 -15.54 -3.03
C LYS A 117 -3.95 -15.32 -2.12
N ILE A 118 -3.90 -15.78 -0.87
CA ILE A 118 -4.98 -15.56 0.11
C ILE A 118 -5.11 -14.07 0.43
N ALA A 119 -4.00 -13.41 0.75
CA ALA A 119 -3.96 -11.99 1.05
C ALA A 119 -4.43 -11.16 -0.14
N THR A 120 -4.01 -11.50 -1.37
CA THR A 120 -4.41 -10.79 -2.59
C THR A 120 -5.90 -10.98 -2.86
N ALA A 121 -6.42 -12.20 -2.74
CA ALA A 121 -7.85 -12.47 -2.92
C ALA A 121 -8.69 -11.68 -1.92
N PHE A 122 -8.28 -11.64 -0.66
CA PHE A 122 -8.95 -10.82 0.36
C PHE A 122 -8.91 -9.34 -0.01
N MET A 123 -7.74 -8.82 -0.39
CA MET A 123 -7.57 -7.40 -0.77
C MET A 123 -8.46 -6.99 -1.94
N LEU A 124 -8.56 -7.84 -2.96
CA LEU A 124 -9.39 -7.55 -4.14
C LEU A 124 -10.88 -7.64 -3.83
N ALA A 125 -11.29 -8.53 -2.92
CA ALA A 125 -12.70 -8.69 -2.53
C ALA A 125 -13.16 -7.66 -1.48
N TRP A 126 -12.25 -7.12 -0.67
CA TRP A 126 -12.59 -6.24 0.44
C TRP A 126 -12.82 -4.78 -0.01
N PRO A 127 -13.94 -4.14 0.38
CA PRO A 127 -14.30 -2.79 -0.05
C PRO A 127 -13.60 -1.72 0.80
N TYR A 128 -12.27 -1.76 0.84
CA TYR A 128 -11.43 -0.74 1.45
C TYR A 128 -10.35 -0.29 0.47
N GLY A 129 -10.09 1.00 0.39
CA GLY A 129 -9.03 1.65 -0.37
C GLY A 129 -9.13 1.48 -1.88
N LEU A 130 -8.39 2.33 -2.58
CA LEU A 130 -8.06 2.11 -3.99
C LEU A 130 -6.94 1.08 -4.08
N LYS A 131 -7.14 0.03 -4.87
CA LYS A 131 -6.15 -1.02 -5.10
C LYS A 131 -5.04 -0.40 -5.96
N GLY A 132 -3.86 -0.20 -5.39
CA GLY A 132 -2.74 0.41 -6.09
C GLY A 132 -2.28 -0.42 -7.28
N HIS A 133 -1.50 0.18 -8.18
CA HIS A 133 -0.86 -0.56 -9.27
C HIS A 133 0.02 -1.72 -8.74
N ASP A 134 0.62 -1.52 -7.56
CA ASP A 134 1.41 -2.54 -6.87
C ASP A 134 0.55 -3.58 -6.12
N ALA A 135 -0.79 -3.47 -6.13
CA ALA A 135 -1.67 -4.49 -5.57
C ALA A 135 -1.67 -5.80 -6.39
N VAL A 136 -1.28 -5.73 -7.67
CA VAL A 136 -1.14 -6.89 -8.56
C VAL A 136 0.20 -6.77 -9.29
N VAL A 137 1.30 -6.92 -8.55
CA VAL A 137 2.64 -6.78 -9.13
C VAL A 137 2.97 -7.98 -10.03
N LEU A 138 3.33 -7.71 -11.29
CA LEU A 138 4.10 -8.63 -12.10
C LEU A 138 5.57 -8.54 -11.67
N LYS A 139 6.09 -9.55 -10.97
CA LYS A 139 7.43 -9.53 -10.38
C LYS A 139 8.44 -10.28 -11.23
N TYR A 140 9.62 -9.70 -11.39
CA TYR A 140 10.75 -10.33 -12.07
C TYR A 140 11.64 -11.08 -11.07
N PHE A 141 11.92 -12.35 -11.37
CA PHE A 141 12.78 -13.18 -10.54
C PHE A 141 14.25 -12.82 -10.75
N LYS A 142 14.90 -12.24 -9.73
CA LYS A 142 16.38 -12.08 -9.73
C LYS A 142 16.99 -13.24 -8.94
N ARG A 143 17.64 -14.16 -9.66
CA ARG A 143 18.20 -15.44 -9.16
C ARG A 143 19.21 -15.31 -7.99
N HIS A 144 19.68 -14.11 -7.66
CA HIS A 144 20.72 -13.87 -6.66
C HIS A 144 20.26 -13.77 -5.20
N ILE A 145 18.95 -13.69 -4.92
CA ILE A 145 18.47 -13.42 -3.55
C ILE A 145 18.44 -14.68 -2.65
N ARG A 146 18.50 -15.89 -3.22
CA ARG A 146 18.48 -17.14 -2.43
C ARG A 146 19.80 -17.51 -1.73
N HIS A 147 20.90 -16.80 -1.97
CA HIS A 147 22.19 -17.20 -1.38
C HIS A 147 22.42 -16.67 0.05
N GLN A 148 21.64 -15.71 0.54
CA GLN A 148 21.86 -15.15 1.89
C GLN A 148 21.19 -15.94 3.04
N GLU A 149 20.37 -16.94 2.74
CA GLU A 149 19.71 -17.77 3.79
C GLU A 149 20.26 -19.20 3.90
N LEU A 150 21.26 -19.57 3.09
CA LEU A 150 21.87 -20.91 3.10
C LEU A 150 23.20 -20.99 3.87
N GLU A 151 23.68 -19.90 4.47
CA GLU A 151 24.94 -19.89 5.27
C GLU A 151 24.71 -19.98 6.80
N LEU A 152 23.50 -20.30 7.26
CA LEU A 152 23.17 -20.42 8.70
C LEU A 152 22.53 -21.77 9.08
N CYS A 153 22.90 -22.86 8.42
CA CYS A 153 22.61 -24.22 8.87
C CYS A 153 23.88 -25.05 8.95
#